data_AF-A0A970FAP4-F1
#
_entry.id   AF-A0A970FAP4-F1
#
_cell.length_a   1.000
_cell.length_b   1.000
_cell.length_c   1.000
_cell.angle_alpha   90.00
_cell.angle_beta   90.00
_cell.angle_gamma   90.00
#
_symmetry.space_group_name_H-M   'P 1'
#
loop_
_entity.id
_entity.type
_entity.pdbx_description
1 polymer ?
#
loop_
_entity_poly.entity_id
_entity_poly.type
_entity_poly.pdbx_seq_one_letter_code
_entity_poly.pdbx_strand_id
1 'polypeptide(L)'
;MGYYIDLGKITLEDYQKKLEYAYLLPSRMILKEKLDERFGYFEQIGIKNIKELIQILKKKDKFTELSQVACLSGDYLTILLRELNSTFPKPNKIADFIWLSKNTIDKLENIGIVNTEKLYDKVLTKIDRQKLADSAGIDYTEILELTKLTDLSRIKWVGVTYAQMLYDLGLDTVEKVSKADPIDLHARINQRIKEHNIFKGGIGINDVKILVEAANELPLEIEY
;
A
#
# COMPACT_ATOMS: atom_id res chain seq x y z
N MET A 1 -2.66 -14.56 6.16
CA MET A 1 -1.53 -13.66 6.36
C MET A 1 -0.86 -13.45 5.03
N GLY A 2 -0.56 -12.21 4.71
CA GLY A 2 0.00 -11.87 3.42
C GLY A 2 0.33 -10.39 3.33
N TYR A 3 1.37 -10.09 2.55
CA TYR A 3 1.86 -8.74 2.34
C TYR A 3 0.74 -7.79 1.84
N TYR A 4 -0.17 -8.29 1.00
CA TYR A 4 -1.29 -7.53 0.44
C TYR A 4 -2.62 -7.81 1.14
N ILE A 5 -3.53 -6.85 1.03
CA ILE A 5 -4.94 -6.99 1.43
C ILE A 5 -5.62 -8.10 0.62
N ASP A 6 -6.41 -8.94 1.31
CA ASP A 6 -7.23 -9.95 0.66
C ASP A 6 -8.50 -9.35 0.06
N LEU A 7 -8.41 -8.92 -1.20
CA LEU A 7 -9.53 -8.31 -1.93
C LEU A 7 -10.68 -9.29 -2.21
N GLY A 8 -10.51 -10.59 -1.98
CA GLY A 8 -11.62 -11.55 -2.03
C GLY A 8 -12.62 -11.39 -0.88
N LYS A 9 -12.18 -10.75 0.22
CA LYS A 9 -13.01 -10.48 1.40
C LYS A 9 -13.74 -9.14 1.36
N ILE A 10 -13.43 -8.29 0.37
CA ILE A 10 -14.06 -6.97 0.22
C ILE A 10 -15.19 -7.10 -0.80
N THR A 11 -16.42 -6.93 -0.32
CA THR A 11 -17.62 -6.93 -1.19
C THR A 11 -17.68 -5.67 -2.06
N LEU A 12 -18.49 -5.70 -3.11
CA LEU A 12 -18.74 -4.50 -3.92
C LEU A 12 -19.42 -3.40 -3.09
N GLU A 13 -20.40 -3.76 -2.27
CA GLU A 13 -21.11 -2.84 -1.38
C GLU A 13 -20.16 -2.14 -0.39
N ASP A 14 -19.29 -2.89 0.29
CA ASP A 14 -18.33 -2.32 1.24
C ASP A 14 -17.37 -1.34 0.55
N TYR A 15 -16.91 -1.69 -0.65
CA TYR A 15 -16.02 -0.83 -1.42
C TYR A 15 -16.72 0.40 -1.99
N GLN A 16 -17.98 0.28 -2.41
CA GLN A 16 -18.81 1.40 -2.83
C GLN A 16 -18.99 2.41 -1.70
N LYS A 17 -19.38 1.94 -0.50
CA LYS A 17 -19.49 2.79 0.71
C LYS A 17 -18.16 3.47 1.02
N LYS A 18 -17.04 2.75 0.91
CA LYS A 18 -15.71 3.34 1.06
C LYS A 18 -15.48 4.48 0.07
N LEU A 19 -15.75 4.29 -1.22
CA LEU A 19 -15.57 5.35 -2.23
C LEU A 19 -16.44 6.58 -1.99
N GLU A 20 -17.64 6.39 -1.45
CA GLU A 20 -18.56 7.48 -1.12
C GLU A 20 -17.93 8.45 -0.11
N TYR A 21 -17.36 7.94 0.98
CA TYR A 21 -16.80 8.76 2.06
C TYR A 21 -15.32 9.12 1.89
N ALA A 22 -14.52 8.27 1.25
CA ALA A 22 -13.07 8.47 1.16
C ALA A 22 -12.70 9.74 0.39
N TYR A 23 -11.67 10.45 0.83
CA TYR A 23 -11.09 11.49 -0.01
C TYR A 23 -10.31 10.83 -1.16
N LEU A 24 -10.59 11.24 -2.40
CA LEU A 24 -9.87 10.75 -3.58
C LEU A 24 -9.00 11.86 -4.15
N LEU A 25 -7.86 11.47 -4.71
CA LEU A 25 -7.03 12.40 -5.50
C LEU A 25 -7.88 13.03 -6.61
N PRO A 26 -7.60 14.29 -7.02
CA PRO A 26 -8.35 14.98 -8.08
C PRO A 26 -8.51 14.13 -9.35
N SER A 27 -7.45 13.41 -9.75
CA SER A 27 -7.47 12.53 -10.94
C SER A 27 -8.28 11.23 -10.78
N ARG A 28 -8.90 11.01 -9.61
CA ARG A 28 -9.72 9.84 -9.28
C ARG A 28 -11.16 10.23 -8.89
N MET A 29 -11.51 11.52 -8.92
CA MET A 29 -12.83 12.00 -8.51
C MET A 29 -13.99 11.44 -9.35
N ILE A 30 -13.75 11.08 -10.62
CA ILE A 30 -14.73 10.41 -11.49
C ILE A 30 -15.28 9.12 -10.86
N LEU A 31 -14.55 8.50 -9.92
CA LEU A 31 -14.97 7.30 -9.23
C LEU A 31 -16.18 7.51 -8.32
N LYS A 32 -16.44 8.76 -7.90
CA LYS A 32 -17.60 9.10 -7.07
C LYS A 32 -18.87 9.39 -7.85
N GLU A 33 -18.77 9.54 -9.17
CA GLU A 33 -19.94 9.81 -10.00
C GLU A 33 -20.77 8.53 -10.18
N LYS A 34 -22.10 8.66 -10.06
CA LYS A 34 -23.05 7.58 -10.37
C LYS A 34 -22.71 6.25 -9.67
N LEU A 35 -22.24 6.31 -8.42
CA LEU A 35 -21.76 5.13 -7.68
C LEU A 35 -22.81 4.00 -7.69
N ASP A 36 -24.05 4.31 -7.29
CA ASP A 36 -25.13 3.32 -7.22
C ASP A 36 -25.43 2.67 -8.57
N GLU A 37 -25.50 3.47 -9.64
CA GLU A 37 -25.75 2.97 -11.00
C GLU A 37 -24.62 2.05 -11.49
N ARG A 38 -23.37 2.41 -11.21
CA ARG A 38 -22.18 1.69 -11.71
C ARG A 38 -21.91 0.42 -10.90
N PHE A 39 -21.96 0.50 -9.57
CA PHE A 39 -21.78 -0.67 -8.72
C PHE A 39 -22.96 -1.62 -8.79
N GLY A 40 -24.19 -1.11 -8.88
CA GLY A 40 -25.38 -1.93 -9.14
C GLY A 40 -25.28 -2.69 -10.47
N TYR A 41 -24.69 -2.10 -11.50
CA TYR A 41 -24.41 -2.83 -12.75
C TYR A 41 -23.40 -3.96 -12.55
N PHE A 42 -22.30 -3.73 -11.83
CA PHE A 42 -21.30 -4.77 -11.54
C PHE A 42 -21.91 -5.95 -10.75
N GLU A 43 -22.78 -5.66 -9.79
CA GLU A 43 -23.53 -6.67 -9.04
C GLU A 43 -24.49 -7.45 -9.94
N GLN A 44 -25.22 -6.76 -10.83
CA GLN A 44 -26.18 -7.37 -11.76
C GLN A 44 -25.51 -8.38 -12.69
N ILE A 45 -24.27 -8.12 -13.13
CA ILE A 45 -23.50 -9.06 -13.96
C ILE A 45 -22.78 -10.15 -13.13
N GLY A 46 -23.05 -10.21 -11.83
CA GLY A 46 -22.64 -11.29 -10.94
C GLY A 46 -21.26 -11.15 -10.30
N ILE A 47 -20.65 -9.95 -10.32
CA ILE A 47 -19.39 -9.69 -9.62
C ILE A 47 -19.66 -9.57 -8.12
N LYS A 48 -18.95 -10.33 -7.30
CA LYS A 48 -19.23 -10.40 -5.85
C LYS A 48 -18.28 -9.58 -5.00
N ASN A 49 -17.03 -9.47 -5.44
CA ASN A 49 -15.95 -8.89 -4.66
C ASN A 49 -14.94 -8.17 -5.54
N ILE A 50 -14.05 -7.42 -4.90
CA ILE A 50 -13.06 -6.59 -5.59
C ILE A 50 -12.03 -7.43 -6.36
N LYS A 51 -11.69 -8.63 -5.88
CA LYS A 51 -10.81 -9.53 -6.61
C LYS A 51 -11.39 -9.93 -7.98
N GLU A 52 -12.67 -10.30 -8.03
CA GLU A 52 -13.37 -10.62 -9.28
C GLU A 52 -13.47 -9.41 -10.21
N LEU A 53 -13.77 -8.23 -9.66
CA LEU A 53 -13.84 -6.98 -10.43
C LEU A 53 -12.51 -6.68 -11.13
N ILE A 54 -11.39 -6.75 -10.41
CA ILE A 54 -10.05 -6.55 -10.98
C ILE A 54 -9.76 -7.57 -12.08
N GLN A 55 -10.11 -8.84 -11.86
CA GLN A 55 -9.86 -9.90 -12.83
C GLN A 55 -10.63 -9.67 -14.14
N ILE A 56 -11.87 -9.20 -14.06
CA ILE A 56 -12.68 -8.86 -15.24
C ILE A 56 -12.11 -7.63 -15.94
N LEU A 57 -11.79 -6.56 -15.21
CA LEU A 57 -11.26 -5.32 -15.79
C LEU A 57 -9.88 -5.50 -16.44
N LYS A 58 -9.09 -6.49 -16.01
CA LYS A 58 -7.80 -6.82 -16.64
C LYS A 58 -7.95 -7.54 -17.99
N LYS A 59 -9.11 -8.14 -18.27
CA LYS A 59 -9.37 -8.84 -19.54
C LYS A 59 -9.75 -7.83 -20.61
N LYS A 60 -8.95 -7.73 -21.68
CA LYS A 60 -9.09 -6.70 -22.72
C LYS A 60 -10.44 -6.74 -23.44
N ASP A 61 -10.92 -7.95 -23.74
CA ASP A 61 -12.24 -8.21 -24.31
C ASP A 61 -13.35 -7.70 -23.38
N LYS A 62 -13.32 -8.10 -22.11
CA LYS A 62 -14.32 -7.67 -21.12
C LYS A 62 -14.27 -6.19 -20.82
N PHE A 63 -13.09 -5.59 -20.75
CA PHE A 63 -12.95 -4.15 -20.61
C PHE A 63 -13.61 -3.41 -21.77
N THR A 64 -13.41 -3.90 -23.00
CA THR A 64 -14.02 -3.30 -24.21
C THR A 64 -15.53 -3.43 -24.17
N GLU A 65 -16.07 -4.60 -23.84
CA GLU A 65 -17.52 -4.81 -23.65
C GLU A 65 -18.10 -3.87 -22.58
N LEU A 66 -17.46 -3.77 -21.41
CA LEU A 66 -17.93 -2.93 -20.32
C LEU A 66 -17.89 -1.43 -20.68
N SER A 67 -16.90 -1.00 -21.47
CA SER A 67 -16.78 0.41 -21.89
C SER A 67 -17.91 0.88 -22.82
N GLN A 68 -18.70 -0.04 -23.37
CA GLN A 68 -19.87 0.25 -24.20
C GLN A 68 -21.15 0.40 -23.37
N VAL A 69 -21.12 0.03 -22.09
CA VAL A 69 -22.28 0.14 -21.19
C VAL A 69 -22.51 1.63 -20.87
N ALA A 70 -23.75 2.10 -21.01
CA ALA A 70 -24.08 3.52 -20.90
C ALA A 70 -23.63 4.17 -19.57
N CYS A 71 -23.61 3.44 -18.47
CA CYS A 71 -23.17 3.94 -17.17
C CYS A 71 -21.65 3.82 -16.93
N LEU A 72 -20.94 3.02 -17.72
CA LEU A 72 -19.51 2.72 -17.59
C LEU A 72 -18.74 3.31 -18.77
N SER A 73 -18.14 4.48 -18.59
CA SER A 73 -17.22 5.03 -19.59
C SER A 73 -15.86 4.34 -19.53
N GLY A 74 -15.15 4.26 -20.67
CA GLY A 74 -13.78 3.72 -20.72
C GLY A 74 -12.81 4.45 -19.78
N ASP A 75 -12.97 5.76 -19.62
CA ASP A 75 -12.18 6.57 -18.68
C ASP A 75 -12.46 6.17 -17.23
N TYR A 76 -13.73 6.02 -16.85
CA TYR A 76 -14.09 5.55 -15.52
C TYR A 76 -13.47 4.19 -15.21
N LEU A 77 -13.60 3.23 -16.13
CA LEU A 77 -13.05 1.87 -15.95
C LEU A 77 -11.52 1.88 -15.83
N THR A 78 -10.84 2.72 -16.62
CA THR A 78 -9.39 2.90 -16.56
C THR A 78 -8.96 3.42 -15.19
N ILE A 79 -9.65 4.46 -14.70
CA ILE A 79 -9.34 5.08 -13.42
C ILE A 79 -9.69 4.14 -12.25
N LEU A 80 -10.78 3.37 -12.37
CA LEU A 80 -11.19 2.38 -11.38
C LEU A 80 -10.15 1.27 -11.29
N LEU A 81 -9.74 0.70 -12.43
CA LEU A 81 -8.69 -0.31 -12.46
C LEU A 81 -7.37 0.22 -11.89
N ARG A 82 -7.04 1.51 -12.12
CA ARG A 82 -5.85 2.15 -11.54
C ARG A 82 -5.96 2.35 -10.02
N GLU A 83 -7.13 2.69 -9.48
CA GLU A 83 -7.36 2.73 -8.04
C GLU A 83 -7.24 1.34 -7.43
N LEU A 84 -7.94 0.37 -8.00
CA LEU A 84 -7.92 -1.01 -7.52
C LEU A 84 -6.52 -1.63 -7.56
N ASN A 85 -5.72 -1.40 -8.61
CA ASN A 85 -4.35 -1.89 -8.65
C ASN A 85 -3.43 -1.18 -7.64
N SER A 86 -3.79 0.00 -7.13
CA SER A 86 -2.96 0.68 -6.12
C SER A 86 -2.99 0.01 -4.74
N THR A 87 -3.94 -0.90 -4.48
CA THR A 87 -3.94 -1.74 -3.26
C THR A 87 -2.86 -2.83 -3.30
N PHE A 88 -2.19 -3.02 -4.43
CA PHE A 88 -1.04 -3.89 -4.60
C PHE A 88 0.21 -3.04 -4.87
N PRO A 89 0.74 -2.31 -3.87
CA PRO A 89 1.93 -1.51 -4.07
C PRO A 89 3.10 -2.42 -4.48
N LYS A 90 3.91 -1.93 -5.43
CA LYS A 90 5.12 -2.65 -5.83
C LYS A 90 6.02 -2.83 -4.60
N PRO A 91 6.47 -4.07 -4.27
CA PRO A 91 7.37 -4.28 -3.14
C PRO A 91 8.66 -3.48 -3.32
N ASN A 92 9.03 -2.73 -2.29
CA ASN A 92 10.31 -2.04 -2.21
C ASN A 92 11.44 -3.07 -2.20
N LYS A 93 12.49 -2.85 -3.00
CA LYS A 93 13.65 -3.74 -3.03
C LYS A 93 14.50 -3.49 -1.77
N ILE A 94 15.08 -4.55 -1.23
CA ILE A 94 15.95 -4.43 -0.06
C ILE A 94 17.20 -3.61 -0.39
N ALA A 95 17.77 -3.80 -1.57
CA ALA A 95 18.96 -3.08 -2.03
C ALA A 95 18.76 -1.56 -2.22
N ASP A 96 17.51 -1.08 -2.28
CA ASP A 96 17.22 0.35 -2.45
C ASP A 96 17.28 1.12 -1.11
N PHE A 97 17.31 0.43 0.04
CA PHE A 97 17.47 1.07 1.36
C PHE A 97 18.93 1.49 1.59
N ILE A 98 19.18 2.79 1.51
CA ILE A 98 20.53 3.39 1.45
C ILE A 98 21.37 3.13 2.72
N TRP A 99 20.74 3.02 3.88
CA TRP A 99 21.45 2.80 5.15
C TRP A 99 21.98 1.35 5.30
N LEU A 100 21.45 0.41 4.51
CA LEU A 100 21.74 -1.00 4.65
C LEU A 100 23.11 -1.34 4.03
N SER A 101 23.91 -2.15 4.74
CA SER A 101 25.21 -2.55 4.23
C SER A 101 25.09 -3.52 3.06
N LYS A 102 26.05 -3.45 2.12
CA LYS A 102 26.13 -4.42 1.00
C LYS A 102 26.20 -5.87 1.50
N ASN A 103 26.93 -6.12 2.58
CA ASN A 103 27.04 -7.46 3.18
C ASN A 103 25.67 -7.99 3.67
N THR A 104 24.85 -7.14 4.29
CA THR A 104 23.50 -7.52 4.73
C THR A 104 22.58 -7.77 3.53
N ILE A 105 22.66 -6.93 2.49
CA ILE A 105 21.94 -7.13 1.22
C ILE A 105 22.31 -8.48 0.61
N ASP A 106 23.61 -8.75 0.39
CA ASP A 106 24.10 -9.98 -0.23
C ASP A 106 23.65 -11.23 0.56
N LYS A 107 23.66 -11.17 1.91
CA LYS A 107 23.16 -12.26 2.78
C LYS A 107 21.67 -12.56 2.57
N LEU A 108 20.83 -11.52 2.49
CA LEU A 108 19.39 -11.66 2.25
C LEU A 108 19.11 -12.16 0.82
N GLU A 109 19.83 -11.65 -0.17
CA GLU A 109 19.69 -12.10 -1.57
C GLU A 109 20.08 -13.57 -1.74
N ASN A 110 21.12 -14.04 -1.05
CA ASN A 110 21.56 -15.44 -1.08
C ASN A 110 20.50 -16.43 -0.57
N ILE A 111 19.58 -15.98 0.30
CA ILE A 111 18.44 -16.77 0.78
C ILE A 111 17.13 -16.42 0.05
N GLY A 112 17.20 -15.67 -1.05
CA GLY A 112 16.07 -15.33 -1.91
C GLY A 112 15.22 -14.15 -1.44
N ILE A 113 15.67 -13.38 -0.45
CA ILE A 113 14.96 -12.21 0.09
C ILE A 113 15.50 -10.95 -0.61
N VAL A 114 14.86 -10.60 -1.73
CA VAL A 114 15.27 -9.44 -2.57
C VAL A 114 14.39 -8.21 -2.39
N ASN A 115 13.20 -8.37 -1.78
CA ASN A 115 12.25 -7.29 -1.57
C ASN A 115 11.41 -7.50 -0.29
N THR A 116 10.67 -6.47 0.07
CA THR A 116 9.78 -6.40 1.24
C THR A 116 8.71 -7.50 1.25
N GLU A 117 8.13 -7.87 0.11
CA GLU A 117 7.17 -8.98 0.03
C GLU A 117 7.82 -10.33 0.38
N LYS A 118 9.04 -10.60 -0.12
CA LYS A 118 9.78 -11.83 0.22
C LYS A 118 10.24 -11.88 1.67
N LEU A 119 10.43 -10.72 2.29
CA LEU A 119 10.80 -10.63 3.70
C LEU A 119 9.59 -10.84 4.63
N TYR A 120 8.41 -10.33 4.26
CA TYR A 120 7.23 -10.21 5.14
C TYR A 120 6.87 -11.48 5.91
N ASP A 121 6.70 -12.60 5.21
CA ASP A 121 6.30 -13.88 5.84
C ASP A 121 7.37 -14.48 6.75
N LYS A 122 8.59 -13.92 6.75
CA LYS A 122 9.73 -14.37 7.58
C LYS A 122 9.92 -13.53 8.84
N VAL A 123 9.14 -12.47 9.02
CA VAL A 123 9.38 -11.49 10.09
C VAL A 123 8.15 -11.14 10.93
N LEU A 124 7.05 -11.90 10.76
CA LEU A 124 5.77 -11.62 11.42
C LEU A 124 5.88 -11.64 12.95
N THR A 125 6.64 -12.56 13.52
CA THR A 125 6.81 -12.67 14.98
C THR A 125 8.26 -12.40 15.41
N LYS A 126 8.45 -12.09 16.71
CA LYS A 126 9.78 -11.96 17.31
C LYS A 126 10.63 -13.23 17.10
N ILE A 127 10.00 -14.40 17.18
CA ILE A 127 10.66 -15.69 16.99
C ILE A 127 11.13 -15.84 15.53
N ASP A 128 10.30 -15.47 14.56
CA ASP A 128 10.66 -15.58 13.15
C ASP A 128 11.79 -14.61 12.78
N ARG A 129 11.75 -13.38 13.30
CA ARG A 129 12.86 -12.42 13.17
C ARG A 129 14.16 -12.95 13.75
N GLN A 130 14.12 -13.55 14.95
CA GLN A 130 15.31 -14.13 15.57
C GLN A 130 15.88 -15.28 14.72
N LYS A 131 15.03 -16.20 14.25
CA LYS A 131 15.45 -17.29 13.35
C LYS A 131 16.09 -16.77 12.07
N LEU A 132 15.54 -15.71 11.48
CA LEU A 132 16.09 -15.09 10.28
C LEU A 132 17.45 -14.45 10.57
N ALA A 133 17.57 -13.69 11.66
CA ALA A 133 18.82 -13.07 12.11
C ALA A 133 19.92 -14.13 12.28
N ASP A 134 19.63 -15.20 13.03
CA ASP A 134 20.59 -16.27 13.32
C ASP A 134 21.01 -17.03 12.06
N SER A 135 20.05 -17.39 11.19
CA SER A 135 20.34 -18.19 9.99
C SER A 135 21.05 -17.41 8.89
N ALA A 136 20.75 -16.10 8.74
CA ALA A 136 21.43 -15.23 7.78
C ALA A 136 22.72 -14.61 8.35
N GLY A 137 22.96 -14.73 9.66
CA GLY A 137 24.06 -14.06 10.35
C GLY A 137 23.95 -12.54 10.27
N ILE A 138 22.74 -11.99 10.43
CA ILE A 138 22.43 -10.56 10.37
C ILE A 138 22.05 -10.11 11.78
N ASP A 139 22.40 -8.88 12.16
CA ASP A 139 22.03 -8.36 13.47
C ASP A 139 20.51 -8.27 13.62
N TYR A 140 19.99 -8.63 14.80
CA TYR A 140 18.55 -8.60 15.07
C TYR A 140 17.96 -7.20 14.89
N THR A 141 18.70 -6.14 15.22
CA THR A 141 18.23 -4.76 15.07
C THR A 141 18.07 -4.38 13.59
N GLU A 142 18.96 -4.83 12.70
CA GLU A 142 18.81 -4.63 11.25
C GLU A 142 17.57 -5.38 10.72
N ILE A 143 17.32 -6.61 11.16
CA ILE A 143 16.12 -7.37 10.78
C ILE A 143 14.86 -6.68 11.31
N LEU A 144 14.87 -6.15 12.53
CA LEU A 144 13.73 -5.43 13.10
C LEU A 144 13.46 -4.13 12.34
N GLU A 145 14.49 -3.38 11.97
CA GLU A 145 14.33 -2.17 11.14
C GLU A 145 13.77 -2.51 9.75
N LEU A 146 14.31 -3.55 9.10
CA LEU A 146 13.78 -4.02 7.83
C LEU A 146 12.33 -4.54 7.94
N THR A 147 11.96 -5.13 9.08
CA THR A 147 10.58 -5.55 9.35
C THR A 147 9.65 -4.34 9.38
N LYS A 148 10.03 -3.29 10.10
CA LYS A 148 9.29 -2.03 10.21
C LYS A 148 9.16 -1.32 8.87
N LEU A 149 10.26 -1.21 8.11
CA LEU A 149 10.27 -0.65 6.76
C LEU A 149 9.42 -1.49 5.79
N THR A 150 9.44 -2.82 5.94
CA THR A 150 8.59 -3.74 5.18
C THR A 150 7.11 -3.51 5.48
N ASP A 151 6.75 -3.30 6.75
CA ASP A 151 5.38 -3.00 7.14
C ASP A 151 4.90 -1.69 6.49
N LEU A 152 5.69 -0.61 6.61
CA LEU A 152 5.39 0.69 6.00
C LEU A 152 5.26 0.62 4.46
N SER A 153 6.07 -0.24 3.82
CA SER A 153 6.06 -0.43 2.37
C SER A 153 4.77 -1.05 1.82
N ARG A 154 3.91 -1.58 2.69
CA ARG A 154 2.59 -2.12 2.32
C ARG A 154 1.55 -1.03 2.11
N ILE A 155 1.79 0.18 2.61
CA ILE A 155 0.86 1.29 2.43
C ILE A 155 0.94 1.77 0.98
N LYS A 156 -0.22 1.93 0.33
CA LYS A 156 -0.27 2.34 -1.07
C LYS A 156 0.49 3.64 -1.27
N TRP A 157 1.29 3.70 -2.35
CA TRP A 157 2.15 4.83 -2.72
C TRP A 157 3.31 5.16 -1.77
N VAL A 158 3.61 4.28 -0.80
CA VAL A 158 4.80 4.41 0.04
C VAL A 158 5.99 3.68 -0.60
N GLY A 159 6.83 4.44 -1.30
CA GLY A 159 8.12 3.96 -1.80
C GLY A 159 9.21 3.98 -0.71
N VAL A 160 10.38 3.42 -1.04
CA VAL A 160 11.57 3.31 -0.16
C VAL A 160 11.85 4.59 0.63
N THR A 161 12.00 5.72 -0.06
CA THR A 161 12.33 7.01 0.56
C THR A 161 11.26 7.47 1.54
N TYR A 162 9.99 7.25 1.22
CA TYR A 162 8.89 7.67 2.07
C TYR A 162 8.73 6.74 3.29
N ALA A 163 8.93 5.43 3.12
CA ALA A 163 8.99 4.48 4.23
C ALA A 163 10.11 4.83 5.23
N GLN A 164 11.32 5.11 4.73
CA GLN A 164 12.44 5.54 5.59
C GLN A 164 12.10 6.85 6.32
N MET A 165 11.52 7.82 5.63
CA MET A 165 11.16 9.09 6.24
C MET A 165 10.11 8.92 7.35
N LEU A 166 9.10 8.07 7.17
CA LEU A 166 8.12 7.75 8.21
C LEU A 166 8.78 7.04 9.41
N TYR A 167 9.66 6.08 9.14
CA TYR A 167 10.45 5.39 10.16
C TYR A 167 11.25 6.38 11.01
N ASP A 168 12.02 7.26 10.37
CA ASP A 168 12.86 8.25 11.05
C ASP A 168 12.04 9.28 11.84
N LEU A 169 10.79 9.53 11.45
CA LEU A 169 9.84 10.37 12.20
C LEU A 169 9.26 9.63 13.43
N GLY A 170 9.59 8.36 13.64
CA GLY A 170 9.05 7.53 14.73
C GLY A 170 7.71 6.87 14.43
N LEU A 171 7.23 7.00 13.19
CA LEU A 171 6.00 6.38 12.66
C LEU A 171 6.42 5.09 11.94
N ASP A 172 7.07 4.21 12.69
CA ASP A 172 7.86 3.08 12.19
C ASP A 172 7.04 1.78 11.96
N THR A 173 5.71 1.85 12.03
CA THR A 173 4.80 0.71 11.80
C THR A 173 3.52 1.20 11.15
N VAL A 174 2.81 0.32 10.45
CA VAL A 174 1.50 0.63 9.86
C VAL A 174 0.51 1.08 10.94
N GLU A 175 0.54 0.44 12.11
CA GLU A 175 -0.33 0.79 13.24
C GLU A 175 -0.10 2.22 13.74
N LYS A 176 1.16 2.67 13.82
CA LYS A 176 1.45 4.05 14.23
C LYS A 176 1.00 5.06 13.18
N VAL A 177 1.17 4.73 11.90
CA VAL A 177 0.71 5.60 10.79
C VAL A 177 -0.82 5.71 10.77
N SER A 178 -1.54 4.61 10.97
CA SER A 178 -3.02 4.63 10.95
C SER A 178 -3.64 5.41 12.11
N LYS A 179 -2.90 5.56 13.22
CA LYS A 179 -3.32 6.33 14.41
C LYS A 179 -2.79 7.77 14.43
N ALA A 180 -2.04 8.19 13.40
CA ALA A 180 -1.45 9.52 13.37
C ALA A 180 -2.51 10.60 13.10
N ASP A 181 -2.34 11.78 13.72
CA ASP A 181 -3.09 12.96 13.32
C ASP A 181 -2.56 13.49 11.98
N PRO A 182 -3.40 13.60 10.92
CA PRO A 182 -2.92 14.00 9.61
C PRO A 182 -2.34 15.42 9.56
N ILE A 183 -2.79 16.33 10.44
CA ILE A 183 -2.33 17.73 10.46
C ILE A 183 -0.93 17.81 11.07
N ASP A 184 -0.71 17.16 12.22
CA ASP A 184 0.60 17.04 12.86
C ASP A 184 1.60 16.31 11.94
N LEU A 185 1.18 15.17 11.39
CA LEU A 185 2.05 14.37 10.52
C LEU A 185 2.45 15.16 9.27
N HIS A 186 1.52 15.91 8.67
CA HIS A 186 1.82 16.79 7.53
C HIS A 186 2.86 17.87 7.87
N ALA A 187 2.78 18.48 9.05
CA ALA A 187 3.76 19.46 9.50
C ALA A 187 5.16 18.82 9.65
N ARG A 188 5.24 17.69 10.34
CA ARG A 188 6.50 16.95 10.59
C ARG A 188 7.15 16.43 9.32
N ILE A 189 6.36 15.90 8.39
CA ILE A 189 6.81 15.45 7.06
C ILE A 189 7.45 16.60 6.29
N ASN A 190 6.74 17.73 6.17
CA ASN A 190 7.23 18.86 5.39
C ASN A 190 8.44 19.55 6.04
N GLN A 191 8.51 19.57 7.37
CA GLN A 191 9.70 20.00 8.09
C GLN A 191 10.91 19.13 7.72
N ARG A 192 10.77 17.80 7.82
CA ARG A 192 11.85 16.86 7.50
C ARG A 192 12.29 16.94 6.03
N ILE A 193 11.34 17.06 5.11
CA ILE A 193 11.64 17.24 3.67
C ILE A 193 12.51 18.48 3.45
N LYS A 194 12.19 19.60 4.11
CA LYS A 194 12.94 20.85 4.00
C LYS A 194 14.32 20.76 4.63
N GLU A 195 14.44 20.14 5.81
CA GLU A 195 15.71 20.01 6.54
C GLU A 195 16.70 19.10 5.79
N HIS A 196 16.22 18.05 5.14
CA HIS A 196 17.07 17.03 4.50
C HIS A 196 17.03 17.08 2.96
N ASN A 197 16.32 18.04 2.35
CA ASN A 197 16.16 18.19 0.89
C ASN A 197 15.71 16.89 0.19
N ILE A 198 14.79 16.14 0.81
CA ILE A 198 14.38 14.80 0.35
C ILE A 198 13.63 14.86 -1.00
N PHE A 199 12.72 15.83 -1.14
CA PHE A 199 11.92 16.05 -2.35
C PHE A 199 12.03 17.51 -2.81
N LYS A 200 11.80 17.75 -4.11
CA LYS A 200 11.80 19.10 -4.70
C LYS A 200 10.60 19.97 -4.29
N GLY A 201 9.70 19.45 -3.45
CA GLY A 201 8.50 20.13 -2.97
C GLY A 201 7.94 19.45 -1.72
N GLY A 202 6.90 20.06 -1.15
CA GLY A 202 6.19 19.49 -0.01
C GLY A 202 5.16 18.44 -0.40
N ILE A 203 4.66 17.72 0.60
CA ILE A 203 3.55 16.78 0.49
C ILE A 203 2.28 17.50 0.94
N GLY A 204 1.20 17.39 0.18
CA GLY A 204 -0.06 18.05 0.50
C GLY A 204 -0.80 17.37 1.65
N ILE A 205 -1.61 18.13 2.39
CA ILE A 205 -2.39 17.60 3.52
C ILE A 205 -3.32 16.45 3.10
N ASN A 206 -3.87 16.50 1.90
CA ASN A 206 -4.74 15.44 1.39
C ASN A 206 -3.98 14.15 1.08
N ASP A 207 -2.73 14.24 0.64
CA ASP A 207 -1.88 13.06 0.44
C ASP A 207 -1.58 12.38 1.78
N VAL A 208 -1.37 13.17 2.83
CA VAL A 208 -1.17 12.66 4.20
C VAL A 208 -2.45 12.03 4.76
N LYS A 209 -3.63 12.62 4.51
CA LYS A 209 -4.91 11.99 4.88
C LYS A 209 -5.09 10.64 4.19
N ILE A 210 -4.81 10.57 2.89
CA ILE A 210 -4.89 9.29 2.16
C ILE A 210 -3.86 8.28 2.68
N LEU A 211 -2.65 8.72 3.08
CA LEU A 211 -1.66 7.86 3.71
C LEU A 211 -2.22 7.21 4.98
N VAL A 212 -2.80 8.01 5.89
CA VAL A 212 -3.36 7.53 7.16
C VAL A 212 -4.55 6.60 6.92
N GLU A 213 -5.46 6.97 6.02
CA GLU A 213 -6.60 6.12 5.63
C GLU A 213 -6.13 4.78 5.03
N ALA A 214 -5.14 4.81 4.13
CA ALA A 214 -4.60 3.59 3.52
C ALA A 214 -3.89 2.69 4.53
N ALA A 215 -3.21 3.25 5.54
CA ALA A 215 -2.62 2.48 6.62
C ALA A 215 -3.71 1.80 7.48
N ASN A 216 -4.84 2.47 7.70
CA ASN A 216 -5.96 1.92 8.48
C ASN A 216 -6.67 0.74 7.79
N GLU A 217 -6.51 0.59 6.48
CA GLU A 217 -7.09 -0.53 5.71
C GLU A 217 -6.23 -1.80 5.75
N LEU A 218 -4.99 -1.70 6.21
CA LEU A 218 -4.07 -2.83 6.23
C LEU A 218 -4.26 -3.70 7.48
N PRO A 219 -4.19 -5.04 7.34
CA PRO A 219 -4.20 -5.91 8.50
C PRO A 219 -2.89 -5.78 9.28
N LEU A 220 -3.02 -5.70 10.60
CA LEU A 220 -1.93 -5.63 11.56
C LEU A 220 -1.49 -7.06 11.95
N GLU A 221 -0.69 -7.69 11.08
CA GLU A 221 -0.27 -9.09 11.26
C GLU A 221 1.12 -9.24 11.90
N ILE A 222 1.94 -8.18 11.94
CA ILE A 222 3.27 -8.21 12.54
C ILE A 222 3.16 -7.94 14.04
N GLU A 223 3.71 -8.83 14.85
CA GLU A 223 3.92 -8.64 16.29
C GLU A 223 5.31 -8.05 16.53
N TYR A 224 5.39 -6.90 17.22
CA TYR A 224 6.64 -6.18 17.48
C TYR A 224 7.28 -6.53 18.82
#